data_AF-A0AAV7WZ73-F1
#
_entry.id   AF-A0AAV7WZ73-F1
#
_cell.length_a   1.000
_cell.length_b   1.000
_cell.length_c   1.000
_cell.angle_alpha   90.00
_cell.angle_beta   90.00
_cell.angle_gamma   90.00
#
_symmetry.space_group_name_H-M   'P 1'
#
loop_
_entity.id
_entity.type
_entity.pdbx_description
1 polymer ?
#
loop_
_entity_poly.entity_id
_entity_poly.type
_entity_poly.pdbx_seq_one_letter_code
_entity_poly.pdbx_strand_id
1 'polypeptide(L)'
;SDYDNEILSQLNDTTCYERIHGNPIPNLIFMINNKLLTWLDKGLFSKDEYLYLRVDQPRYPCLYTLPKVHKGLPFLPGRPIVSGILGPTEKLSEFVDCFLQPMVYNLPSFIKDTTHILSILNDV
;
A
#
# COMPACT_ATOMS: atom_id res chain seq x y z
N SER A 1 -1.62 -8.06 26.29
CA SER A 1 -0.55 -9.05 26.07
C SER A 1 0.73 -8.32 25.67
N ASP A 2 1.90 -8.96 25.66
CA ASP A 2 3.14 -8.32 25.16
C ASP A 2 2.99 -7.82 23.72
N TYR A 3 2.21 -8.54 22.91
CA TYR A 3 1.84 -8.13 21.55
C TYR A 3 1.06 -6.81 21.51
N ASP A 4 0.04 -6.67 22.37
CA ASP A 4 -0.77 -5.44 22.42
C ASP A 4 0.07 -4.26 22.93
N ASN A 5 0.93 -4.48 23.92
CA ASN A 5 1.82 -3.45 24.46
C ASN A 5 2.79 -2.93 23.40
N GLU A 6 3.37 -3.82 22.59
CA GLU A 6 4.24 -3.44 21.47
C GLU A 6 3.51 -2.57 20.45
N ILE A 7 2.31 -2.97 20.03
CA ILE A 7 1.49 -2.20 19.07
C ILE A 7 1.12 -0.83 19.64
N LEU A 8 0.63 -0.79 20.88
CA LEU A 8 0.23 0.47 21.52
C LEU A 8 1.44 1.39 21.73
N SER A 9 2.61 0.86 22.08
CA SER A 9 3.84 1.63 22.18
C SER A 9 4.20 2.30 20.86
N GLN A 10 4.05 1.59 19.73
CA GLN A 10 4.32 2.16 18.40
C GLN A 10 3.27 3.20 18.00
N LEU A 11 1.98 2.91 18.22
CA LEU A 11 0.89 3.83 17.87
C LEU A 11 0.87 5.11 18.72
N ASN A 12 1.49 5.09 19.90
CA ASN A 12 1.64 6.26 20.75
C ASN A 12 2.79 7.19 20.31
N ASP A 13 3.60 6.78 19.32
CA ASP A 13 4.62 7.65 18.75
C ASP A 13 3.98 8.74 17.87
N THR A 14 3.77 9.92 18.46
CA THR A 14 3.19 11.09 17.81
C THR A 14 4.13 11.77 16.82
N THR A 15 5.40 11.35 16.74
CA THR A 15 6.31 11.82 15.67
C THR A 15 6.04 11.09 14.35
N CYS A 16 5.49 9.87 14.43
CA CYS A 16 5.18 9.03 13.28
C CYS A 16 3.68 8.95 12.96
N TYR A 17 2.82 8.92 13.98
CA TYR A 17 1.39 8.66 13.82
C TYR A 17 0.52 9.80 14.35
N GLU A 18 -0.56 10.08 13.64
CA GLU A 18 -1.61 11.00 14.07
C GLU A 18 -2.92 10.24 14.28
N ARG A 19 -3.60 10.53 15.40
CA ARG A 19 -4.90 9.94 15.70
C ARG A 19 -5.99 10.64 14.89
N ILE A 20 -6.71 9.87 14.08
CA ILE A 20 -7.86 10.37 13.34
C ILE A 20 -9.17 10.24 14.13
N HIS A 21 -10.06 11.20 13.93
CA HIS A 21 -11.40 11.21 14.52
C HIS A 21 -12.41 10.58 13.56
N GLY A 22 -12.79 9.33 13.85
CA GLY A 22 -13.76 8.59 13.05
C GLY A 22 -13.14 7.80 11.90
N ASN A 23 -13.99 7.02 11.24
CA ASN A 23 -13.59 6.15 10.14
C ASN A 23 -13.57 6.94 8.81
N PRO A 24 -12.41 7.13 8.16
CA PRO A 24 -12.31 7.93 6.93
C PRO A 24 -12.73 7.14 5.68
N ILE A 25 -12.84 5.81 5.78
CA ILE A 25 -13.02 4.90 4.64
C ILE A 25 -14.32 5.17 3.87
N PRO A 26 -15.49 5.40 4.50
CA PRO A 26 -16.72 5.69 3.76
C PRO A 26 -16.60 6.93 2.86
N ASN A 27 -16.00 8.01 3.36
CA ASN A 27 -15.77 9.23 2.60
C ASN A 27 -14.76 8.99 1.46
N LEU A 28 -13.70 8.22 1.72
CA LEU A 28 -12.72 7.85 0.70
C LEU A 28 -13.36 7.07 -0.45
N ILE A 29 -14.18 6.06 -0.16
CA ILE A 29 -14.91 5.26 -1.16
C ILE A 29 -15.83 6.17 -1.98
N PHE A 30 -16.57 7.05 -1.31
CA PHE A 30 -17.46 8.00 -1.98
C PHE A 30 -16.69 8.90 -2.95
N MET A 31 -15.56 9.46 -2.52
CA MET A 31 -14.70 10.29 -3.37
C MET A 31 -14.16 9.52 -4.57
N ILE A 32 -13.66 8.30 -4.36
CA ILE A 32 -13.14 7.43 -5.42
C ILE A 32 -14.23 7.15 -6.45
N ASN A 33 -15.37 6.62 -6.02
CA ASN A 33 -16.44 6.22 -6.93
C ASN A 33 -17.03 7.41 -7.71
N ASN A 34 -17.16 8.58 -7.08
CA ASN A 34 -17.62 9.79 -7.78
C ASN A 34 -16.61 10.26 -8.84
N LYS A 35 -15.30 10.15 -8.57
CA LYS A 35 -14.28 10.47 -9.57
C LYS A 35 -14.30 9.50 -10.74
N LEU A 36 -14.41 8.20 -10.46
CA LEU A 36 -14.53 7.17 -11.48
C LEU A 36 -15.75 7.41 -12.38
N LEU A 37 -16.90 7.75 -11.79
CA LEU A 37 -18.10 8.09 -12.54
C LEU A 37 -17.89 9.33 -13.43
N THR A 38 -17.27 10.39 -12.88
CA THR A 38 -16.94 11.59 -13.64
C THR A 38 -16.03 11.29 -14.83
N TRP A 39 -15.10 10.34 -14.69
CA TRP A 39 -14.19 9.94 -15.78
C TRP A 39 -14.87 9.07 -16.82
N LEU A 40 -15.80 8.20 -16.41
CA LEU A 40 -16.65 7.45 -17.32
C LEU A 40 -17.52 8.39 -18.17
N ASP A 41 -18.18 9.38 -17.55
CA ASP A 41 -19.05 10.34 -18.24
C ASP A 41 -18.28 11.21 -19.25
N LYS A 42 -16.99 11.46 -18.99
CA LYS A 42 -16.10 12.18 -19.90
C LYS A 42 -15.49 11.29 -20.99
N GLY A 43 -15.78 9.99 -21.01
CA GLY A 43 -15.18 9.04 -21.94
C GLY A 43 -13.69 8.81 -21.72
N LEU A 44 -13.15 9.15 -20.54
CA LEU A 44 -11.75 8.89 -20.20
C LEU A 44 -11.52 7.42 -19.87
N PHE A 45 -12.50 6.78 -19.23
CA PHE A 45 -12.50 5.35 -18.92
C PHE A 45 -13.60 4.64 -19.72
N SER A 46 -13.29 3.42 -20.14
CA SER A 46 -14.27 2.45 -20.60
C SER A 46 -15.17 1.96 -19.45
N LYS A 47 -16.28 1.33 -19.82
CA LYS A 47 -17.18 0.70 -18.85
C LYS A 47 -16.47 -0.39 -18.05
N ASP A 48 -15.59 -1.17 -18.68
CA ASP A 48 -14.87 -2.27 -18.04
C ASP A 48 -13.84 -1.74 -17.04
N GLU A 49 -13.10 -0.68 -17.38
CA GLU A 49 -12.20 -0.01 -16.43
C GLU A 49 -12.97 0.58 -15.24
N TYR A 50 -14.11 1.23 -15.48
CA TYR A 50 -14.96 1.72 -14.40
C TYR A 50 -15.42 0.58 -13.48
N LEU A 51 -15.91 -0.53 -14.03
CA LEU A 51 -16.38 -1.68 -13.25
C LEU A 51 -15.25 -2.35 -12.45
N TYR A 52 -14.05 -2.43 -13.03
CA TYR A 52 -12.88 -2.99 -12.37
C TYR A 52 -12.37 -2.10 -11.22
N LEU A 53 -12.40 -0.77 -11.39
CA LEU A 53 -11.86 0.19 -10.43
C LEU A 53 -12.84 0.60 -9.32
N ARG A 54 -14.14 0.41 -9.54
CA ARG A 54 -15.18 0.78 -8.59
C ARG A 54 -15.03 0.00 -7.28
N VAL A 55 -15.21 0.70 -6.17
CA VAL A 55 -15.08 0.14 -4.82
C VAL A 55 -16.46 -0.03 -4.21
N ASP A 56 -16.94 -1.27 -4.09
CA ASP A 56 -18.26 -1.55 -3.50
C ASP A 56 -18.19 -1.91 -2.02
N GLN A 57 -17.34 -2.87 -1.65
CA GLN A 57 -17.22 -3.38 -0.28
C GLN A 57 -15.74 -3.61 0.08
N PRO A 58 -15.00 -2.55 0.48
CA PRO A 58 -13.59 -2.72 0.79
C PRO A 58 -13.39 -3.37 2.16
N ARG A 59 -12.29 -4.09 2.28
CA ARG A 59 -11.76 -4.55 3.56
C ARG A 59 -11.06 -3.39 4.25
N TYR A 60 -11.34 -3.23 5.54
CA TYR A 60 -10.61 -2.29 6.39
C TYR A 60 -9.16 -2.74 6.55
N PRO A 61 -8.18 -1.84 6.34
CA PRO A 61 -6.78 -2.17 6.58
C PRO A 61 -6.59 -2.63 8.01
N CYS A 62 -5.96 -3.79 8.18
CA CYS A 62 -5.66 -4.36 9.49
C CYS A 62 -4.19 -4.13 9.82
N LEU A 63 -3.94 -3.56 11.00
CA LEU A 63 -2.60 -3.42 11.56
C LEU A 63 -2.24 -4.66 12.37
N TYR A 64 -1.09 -5.24 12.09
CA TYR A 64 -0.49 -6.31 12.88
C TYR A 64 1.03 -6.15 12.90
N THR A 65 1.71 -6.84 13.83
CA THR A 65 3.17 -6.79 13.94
C THR A 65 3.80 -8.15 13.72
N LEU A 66 4.98 -8.17 13.09
CA LEU A 66 5.85 -9.35 13.01
C LEU A 66 7.17 -9.09 13.74
N PRO A 67 7.67 -10.02 14.58
CA PRO A 67 8.89 -9.79 15.35
C PRO A 67 10.11 -9.66 14.43
N LYS A 68 10.92 -8.61 14.64
CA LYS A 68 12.22 -8.45 13.97
C LYS A 68 13.28 -9.31 14.68
N VAL A 69 13.26 -10.62 14.44
CA VAL A 69 14.13 -11.62 15.12
C VAL A 69 15.63 -11.34 15.01
N HIS A 70 16.07 -10.63 13.98
CA HIS A 70 17.47 -10.27 13.77
C HIS A 70 17.99 -9.14 14.68
N LYS A 71 17.12 -8.49 15.49
CA LYS A 71 17.53 -7.40 16.39
C LYS A 71 18.01 -7.88 17.76
N GLY A 72 17.88 -9.17 18.07
CA GLY A 72 18.39 -9.78 19.30
C GLY A 72 17.51 -9.51 20.53
N LEU A 73 17.81 -10.19 21.64
CA LEU A 73 17.16 -10.04 22.95
C LEU A 73 17.85 -8.93 23.76
N PRO A 74 17.18 -8.29 24.75
CA PRO A 74 15.93 -8.69 25.42
C PRO A 74 14.64 -8.18 24.75
N PHE A 75 14.74 -7.32 23.73
CA PHE A 75 13.58 -6.70 23.10
C PHE A 75 13.51 -7.05 21.61
N LEU A 76 12.43 -7.73 21.19
CA LEU A 76 12.17 -8.09 19.80
C LEU A 76 11.16 -7.10 19.20
N PRO A 77 11.61 -5.99 18.58
CA PRO A 77 10.70 -4.97 18.09
C PRO A 77 9.76 -5.55 17.04
N GLY A 78 8.49 -5.21 17.14
CA GLY A 78 7.49 -5.49 16.13
C GLY A 78 7.77 -4.68 14.87
N ARG A 79 7.72 -5.31 13.69
CA ARG A 79 7.57 -4.62 12.42
C ARG A 79 6.07 -4.38 12.21
N PRO A 80 5.57 -3.14 12.30
CA PRO A 80 4.17 -2.86 12.00
C PRO A 80 3.91 -3.10 10.51
N ILE A 81 2.79 -3.74 10.20
CA ILE A 81 2.31 -4.02 8.85
C ILE A 81 0.84 -3.64 8.78
N VAL A 82 0.50 -2.82 7.79
CA VAL A 82 -0.88 -2.51 7.44
C VAL A 82 -1.21 -3.26 6.17
N SER A 83 -2.15 -4.21 6.23
CA SER A 83 -2.58 -4.95 5.04
C SER A 83 -3.46 -4.07 4.15
N GLY A 84 -3.02 -3.86 2.90
CA GLY A 84 -3.81 -3.18 1.86
C GLY A 84 -4.65 -4.12 1.00
N ILE A 85 -4.63 -5.43 1.27
CA ILE A 85 -5.31 -6.45 0.45
C ILE A 85 -6.83 -6.27 0.53
N LEU A 86 -7.49 -6.22 -0.62
CA LEU A 86 -8.91 -5.89 -0.76
C LEU A 86 -9.28 -4.51 -0.18
N GLY A 87 -8.29 -3.63 -0.03
CA GLY A 87 -8.47 -2.28 0.49
C GLY A 87 -9.13 -1.34 -0.54
N PRO A 88 -9.56 -0.14 -0.09
CA PRO A 88 -10.27 0.80 -0.95
C PRO A 88 -9.43 1.34 -2.12
N THR A 89 -8.10 1.25 -2.04
CA THR A 89 -7.19 1.75 -3.08
C THR A 89 -6.48 0.65 -3.85
N GLU A 90 -6.71 -0.64 -3.53
CA GLU A 90 -5.94 -1.76 -4.11
C GLU A 90 -6.02 -1.77 -5.64
N LYS A 91 -7.23 -1.76 -6.20
CA LYS A 91 -7.44 -1.79 -7.66
C LYS A 91 -6.93 -0.55 -8.37
N LEU A 92 -7.00 0.61 -7.72
CA LEU A 92 -6.42 1.84 -8.24
C LEU A 92 -4.89 1.76 -8.26
N SER A 93 -4.27 1.26 -7.19
CA SER A 93 -2.83 1.05 -7.13
C SER A 93 -2.36 0.05 -8.18
N GLU A 94 -3.07 -1.06 -8.36
CA GLU A 94 -2.80 -2.08 -9.39
C GLU A 94 -2.89 -1.48 -10.79
N PHE A 95 -3.94 -0.70 -11.06
CA PHE A 95 -4.12 -0.03 -12.34
C PHE A 95 -3.00 0.96 -12.65
N VAL A 96 -2.64 1.82 -11.71
CA VAL A 96 -1.52 2.76 -11.89
C VAL A 96 -0.19 2.01 -12.07
N ASP A 97 0.07 0.98 -11.28
CA ASP A 97 1.29 0.18 -11.37
C ASP A 97 1.42 -0.48 -12.75
N CYS A 98 0.32 -0.96 -13.34
CA CYS A 98 0.31 -1.54 -14.69
C CYS A 98 0.91 -0.60 -15.76
N PHE A 99 0.64 0.71 -15.67
CA PHE A 99 1.20 1.69 -16.61
C PHE A 99 2.62 2.15 -16.22
N LEU A 100 2.93 2.20 -14.92
CA LEU A 100 4.25 2.61 -14.44
C LEU A 100 5.32 1.54 -14.66
N GLN A 101 4.97 0.26 -14.49
CA GLN A 101 5.88 -0.87 -14.60
C GLN A 101 6.74 -0.83 -15.88
N PRO A 102 6.16 -0.76 -17.11
CA PRO A 102 6.96 -0.67 -18.34
C PRO A 102 7.90 0.54 -18.38
N MET A 103 7.48 1.68 -17.82
CA MET A 103 8.31 2.88 -17.79
C MET A 103 9.51 2.71 -16.85
N VAL A 104 9.27 2.12 -15.68
CA VAL A 104 10.31 1.85 -14.68
C VAL A 104 11.37 0.89 -15.25
N TYR A 105 10.98 -0.15 -15.97
CA TYR A 105 11.93 -1.09 -16.60
C TYR A 105 12.84 -0.44 -17.65
N ASN A 106 12.42 0.67 -18.26
CA ASN A 106 13.20 1.37 -19.27
C ASN A 106 14.17 2.42 -18.69
N LEU A 107 14.16 2.64 -17.37
CA LEU A 107 15.05 3.61 -16.75
C LEU A 107 16.50 3.12 -16.76
N PRO A 108 17.50 3.98 -17.05
CA PRO A 108 18.91 3.60 -16.94
C PRO A 108 19.33 3.19 -15.52
N SER A 109 18.62 3.69 -14.51
CA SER A 109 18.81 3.35 -13.10
C SER A 109 18.02 2.12 -12.65
N PHE A 110 17.34 1.42 -13.56
CA PHE A 110 16.52 0.27 -13.21
C PHE A 110 17.39 -0.86 -12.65
N ILE A 111 17.04 -1.29 -11.44
CA ILE A 111 17.65 -2.44 -10.78
C ILE A 111 16.52 -3.35 -10.31
N LYS A 112 16.44 -4.56 -10.88
CA LYS A 112 15.39 -5.54 -10.58
C LYS A 112 15.50 -6.12 -9.16
N ASP A 113 16.65 -6.70 -8.83
CA ASP A 113 16.89 -7.44 -7.61
C ASP A 113 18.40 -7.57 -7.33
N THR A 114 18.75 -8.20 -6.21
CA THR A 114 20.15 -8.42 -5.81
C THR A 114 20.95 -9.17 -6.88
N THR A 115 20.33 -10.12 -7.59
CA THR A 115 21.02 -10.88 -8.65
C THR A 115 21.32 -9.99 -9.85
N HIS A 116 20.39 -9.12 -10.24
CA HIS A 116 20.61 -8.13 -11.29
C HIS A 116 21.75 -7.15 -10.94
N ILE A 117 21.82 -6.69 -9.68
CA ILE A 117 22.94 -5.87 -9.22
C ILE A 117 24.27 -6.62 -9.38
N LEU A 118 24.33 -7.87 -8.94
CA LEU A 118 25.56 -8.67 -9.03
C LEU A 118 25.98 -8.89 -10.48
N SER A 119 25.04 -9.08 -11.42
CA SER A 119 25.36 -9.15 -12.85
C SER A 119 25.98 -7.84 -13.32
N ILE A 120 25.35 -6.70 -13.06
CA ILE A 120 25.85 -5.37 -13.47
C ILE A 120 27.26 -5.11 -12.91
N LEU A 121 27.52 -5.48 -11.66
CA LEU A 121 28.83 -5.27 -11.02
C LEU A 121 29.93 -6.22 -11.52
N ASN A 122 29.57 -7.44 -11.97
CA ASN A 122 30.51 -8.41 -12.52
C ASN A 122 30.78 -8.22 -14.03
N ASP A 123 29.89 -7.52 -14.73
CA ASP A 123 30.03 -7.16 -16.15
C ASP A 123 30.84 -5.85 -16.36
N VAL A 124 31.35 -5.25 -15.26
CA VAL A 124 32.28 -4.09 -15.23
C VAL A 124 33.70 -4.56 -14.94
#